data_AF-A0AA37UGW9-F1
#
_entry.id   AF-A0AA37UGW9-F1
#
_cell.length_a   1.000
_cell.length_b   1.000
_cell.length_c   1.000
_cell.angle_alpha   90.00
_cell.angle_beta   90.00
_cell.angle_gamma   90.00
#
_symmetry.space_group_name_H-M   'P 1'
#
loop_
_entity.id
_entity.type
_entity.pdbx_description
1 polymer ?
#
loop_
_entity_poly.entity_id
_entity_poly.type
_entity_poly.pdbx_seq_one_letter_code
_entity_poly.pdbx_strand_id
1 'polypeptide(L)' 'MGSMLGDALLVAPVLEPGARLWSVYLPDGDWVEASTGKPFQGGRLIDVDVRERTAVPLFVAAERWESLRPVLVG' A
#
# COMPACT_ATOMS: atom_id res chain seq x y z
N MET A 1 -0.18 -4.60 18.77
CA MET A 1 0.41 -5.68 17.94
C MET A 1 -0.57 -6.00 16.83
N GLY A 2 -0.37 -5.46 15.63
CA GLY A 2 -1.12 -5.85 14.43
C GLY A 2 -0.38 -7.00 13.75
N SER A 3 -1.08 -8.09 13.45
CA SER A 3 -0.52 -9.26 12.77
C SER A 3 -0.29 -8.97 11.29
N MET A 4 0.96 -9.10 10.83
CA MET A 4 1.29 -9.13 9.40
C MET A 4 0.79 -10.43 8.78
N LEU A 5 0.05 -10.34 7.68
CA LEU A 5 -0.13 -11.47 6.76
C LEU A 5 1.08 -11.51 5.81
N GLY A 6 2.24 -11.96 6.31
CA GLY A 6 3.44 -12.25 5.52
C GLY A 6 4.18 -11.00 5.00
N ASP A 7 5.50 -11.08 4.87
CA ASP A 7 6.44 -9.97 4.52
C ASP A 7 6.21 -9.29 3.15
N ALA A 8 5.05 -9.50 2.51
CA ALA A 8 4.80 -9.14 1.12
C ALA A 8 3.67 -8.14 0.89
N LEU A 9 2.71 -7.99 1.82
CA LEU A 9 1.50 -7.16 1.61
C LEU A 9 1.21 -6.26 2.81
N LEU A 10 0.89 -5.00 2.53
CA LEU A 10 0.45 -4.01 3.51
C LEU A 10 -0.85 -3.37 3.03
N VAL A 11 -1.90 -3.55 3.83
CA VAL A 11 -3.23 -2.95 3.59
C VAL A 11 -3.40 -1.79 4.57
N ALA A 12 -3.74 -0.60 4.06
CA ALA A 12 -3.99 0.58 4.88
C ALA A 12 -5.43 1.07 4.68
N PRO A 13 -6.41 0.52 5.45
CA PRO A 13 -7.80 0.93 5.32
C PRO A 13 -7.99 2.40 5.73
N VAL A 14 -8.73 3.16 4.92
CA VAL A 14 -9.12 4.54 5.23
C VAL A 14 -10.31 4.50 6.17
N LEU A 15 -10.12 4.95 7.41
CA LEU A 15 -11.13 4.87 8.47
C LEU A 15 -11.96 6.15 8.62
N GLU A 16 -11.58 7.22 7.91
CA GLU A 16 -12.19 8.53 8.01
C GLU A 16 -12.97 8.88 6.74
N PRO A 17 -14.29 9.06 6.81
CA PRO A 17 -15.10 9.51 5.68
C PRO A 17 -14.63 10.87 5.14
N GLY A 18 -14.43 10.96 3.83
CA GLY A 18 -14.00 12.21 3.19
C GLY A 18 -12.53 12.57 3.41
N ALA A 19 -11.73 11.64 3.95
CA ALA A 19 -10.28 11.81 4.02
C ALA A 19 -9.71 12.15 2.65
N ARG A 20 -8.78 13.11 2.63
CA ARG A 20 -8.11 13.56 1.41
C ARG A 20 -6.73 12.95 1.28
N LEU A 21 -6.02 12.87 2.39
CA LEU A 21 -4.72 12.25 2.53
C LEU A 21 -4.82 11.19 3.62
N TRP A 22 -4.15 10.07 3.41
CA TRP A 22 -4.02 9.00 4.39
C TRP A 22 -2.55 8.71 4.62
N SER A 23 -2.08 8.92 5.85
CA SER A 23 -0.68 8.66 6.21
C SER A 23 -0.49 7.17 6.49
N VAL A 24 0.40 6.54 5.74
CA VAL A 24 0.70 5.10 5.83
C VAL A 24 2.16 4.93 6.19
N TYR A 25 2.45 4.15 7.24
CA TYR A 25 3.81 3.74 7.55
C TYR A 25 4.18 2.53 6.71
N LEU A 26 5.22 2.66 5.90
CA LEU A 26 5.84 1.54 5.20
C LEU A 26 7.01 1.03 6.04
N PRO A 27 7.04 -0.26 6.43
CA PRO A 27 8.21 -0.88 7.04
C PRO A 27 9.44 -0.79 6.12
N ASP A 28 10.63 -1.01 6.67
CA ASP A 28 11.87 -1.05 5.89
C ASP A 28 11.76 -1.97 4.67
N GLY A 29 12.40 -1.58 3.56
CA GLY A 29 12.35 -2.28 2.27
C GLY A 29 11.72 -1.45 1.16
N ASP A 30 11.56 -2.06 -0.01
CA ASP A 30 10.95 -1.43 -1.19
C ASP A 30 9.52 -1.90 -1.36
N TRP A 31 8.62 -0.96 -1.68
CA TRP A 31 7.19 -1.21 -1.79
C TRP A 31 6.65 -0.68 -3.11
N VAL A 32 5.60 -1.31 -3.63
CA VAL A 32 4.86 -0.89 -4.82
C VAL A 32 3.39 -0.73 -4.45
N GLU A 33 2.81 0.42 -4.74
CA GLU A 33 1.38 0.62 -4.58
C GLU A 33 0.62 -0.12 -5.69
N ALA A 34 -0.25 -1.05 -5.31
CA ALA A 34 -0.90 -1.97 -6.25
C ALA A 34 -1.77 -1.24 -7.29
N SER A 35 -2.45 -0.16 -6.90
CA SER A 35 -3.38 0.56 -7.79
C SER A 35 -2.69 1.44 -8.83
N THR A 36 -1.47 1.92 -8.55
CA THR A 36 -0.75 2.86 -9.43
C THR A 36 0.52 2.25 -10.02
N GLY A 37 1.01 1.14 -9.48
CA GLY A 37 2.32 0.57 -9.77
C GLY A 37 3.49 1.45 -9.30
N LYS A 38 3.23 2.51 -8.53
CA LYS A 38 4.27 3.45 -8.11
C LYS A 38 5.15 2.85 -7.01
N PRO A 39 6.49 2.93 -7.13
CA PRO A 39 7.40 2.47 -6.10
C PRO A 39 7.55 3.49 -4.96
N PHE A 40 7.79 2.97 -3.75
CA PHE A 40 8.01 3.73 -2.52
C PHE A 40 9.15 3.10 -1.70
N GLN A 41 9.92 3.95 -1.04
CA GLN A 41 10.90 3.54 -0.05
C GLN A 41 10.23 3.35 1.32
N GLY A 42 10.57 2.27 1.99
CA GLY A 42 10.16 1.91 3.33
C GLY A 42 10.89 2.67 4.44
N GLY A 43 10.59 2.29 5.69
CA GLY A 43 11.14 2.90 6.90
C GLY A 43 10.59 4.31 7.18
N ARG A 44 9.44 4.65 6.60
CA ARG A 44 8.88 6.01 6.63
C ARG A 44 7.37 6.05 6.52
N LEU A 45 6.82 7.16 6.98
CA LEU A 45 5.46 7.58 6.62
C LEU A 45 5.44 8.13 5.19
N ILE A 46 4.38 7.79 4.47
CA ILE A 46 4.01 8.39 3.20
C ILE A 46 2.59 8.90 3.27
N ASP A 47 2.31 10.01 2.58
CA ASP A 47 0.96 10.50 2.41
C ASP A 47 0.40 10.02 1.08
N VAL A 48 -0.75 9.37 1.16
CA VAL A 48 -1.46 8.79 0.03
C VAL A 48 -2.69 9.64 -0.25
N ASP A 49 -2.84 10.16 -1.48
CA ASP A 49 -4.10 10.82 -1.87
C ASP A 49 -5.20 9.78 -2.03
N VAL A 50 -6.25 9.89 -1.21
CA VAL A 50 -7.38 8.94 -1.17
C VAL A 50 -8.71 9.56 -1.63
N ARG A 51 -8.70 10.79 -2.15
CA ARG A 51 -9.92 11.57 -2.50
C ARG A 51 -10.84 10.86 -3.48
N GLU A 52 -10.24 10.24 -4.50
CA GLU A 52 -10.95 9.65 -5.64
C GLU A 52 -10.76 8.13 -5.70
N ARG A 53 -10.28 7.52 -4.61
CA ARG A 53 -9.98 6.10 -4.60
C ARG A 53 -11.22 5.26 -4.39
N THR A 54 -11.41 4.27 -5.27
CA THR A 54 -12.43 3.23 -5.17
C THR A 54 -11.97 2.01 -4.37
N ALA A 55 -10.66 1.87 -4.17
CA ALA A 55 -10.03 0.78 -3.44
C ALA A 55 -9.18 1.30 -2.28
N VAL A 56 -9.06 0.49 -1.23
CA VAL A 56 -8.16 0.79 -0.11
C VAL A 56 -6.70 0.79 -0.57
N PRO A 57 -5.85 1.71 -0.07
CA PRO A 57 -4.42 1.65 -0.32
C PRO A 57 -3.84 0.28 0.03
N LEU A 58 -3.20 -0.33 -0.96
CA LEU A 58 -2.55 -1.62 -0.88
C LEU A 58 -1.13 -1.49 -1.41
N PHE A 59 -0.17 -1.93 -0.62
CA PHE A 59 1.24 -1.93 -0.95
C PHE A 59 1.76 -3.36 -0.96
N VAL A 60 2.61 -3.66 -1.93
CA VAL A 60 3.23 -4.97 -2.14
C VAL A 60 4.74 -4.79 -2.01
N ALA A 61 5.44 -5.66 -1.31
CA ALA A 61 6.90 -5.68 -1.32
C ALA A 61 7.40 -5.81 -2.76
N ALA A 62 8.36 -4.98 -3.17
CA ALA A 62 8.79 -4.88 -4.57
C ALA A 62 9.29 -6.22 -5.12
N GLU A 63 9.95 -7.01 -4.29
CA GLU A 63 10.41 -8.37 -4.60
C GLU A 63 9.29 -9.39 -4.90
N ARG A 64 8.04 -9.09 -4.52
CA ARG A 64 6.85 -9.91 -4.79
C ARG A 64 5.91 -9.31 -5.82
N TRP A 65 6.19 -8.09 -6.29
CA TRP A 65 5.29 -7.36 -7.17
C TRP A 65 5.00 -8.10 -8.48
N GLU A 66 6.03 -8.56 -9.18
CA GLU A 66 5.84 -9.24 -10.48
C GLU A 66 5.01 -10.52 -10.36
N SER A 67 5.13 -11.24 -9.25
CA SER A 67 4.35 -12.46 -9.00
C SER A 67 2.89 -12.17 -8.62
N LEU A 68 2.63 -11.06 -7.91
CA LEU A 68 1.31 -10.76 -7.34
C LEU A 68 0.47 -9.80 -8.21
N ARG A 69 1.10 -8.97 -9.05
CA ARG A 69 0.41 -8.01 -9.93
C ARG A 69 -0.73 -8.64 -10.74
N PRO A 70 -0.60 -9.84 -11.36
CA PRO A 70 -1.69 -10.42 -12.14
C PRO A 70 -2.97 -10.72 -11.34
N VAL A 71 -2.84 -10.89 -10.02
CA VAL A 71 -3.97 -11.16 -9.12
C VAL A 71 -4.58 -9.87 -8.57
N LEU A 72 -3.77 -8.81 -8.44
CA LEU A 72 -4.15 -7.55 -7.78
C LEU A 72 -4.61 -6.45 -8.74
N VAL A 73 -4.21 -6.52 -10.01
CA VAL A 73 -4.46 -5.49 -11.04
C VAL A 73 -5.28 -6.06 -12.22
N GLY A 74 -5.95 -7.20 -11.99
CA GLY A 74 -6.83 -7.85 -12.96
C GLY A 74 -8.23 -7.27 -13.01
#